data_AF-A0A117LWH3-F1
#
_entry.id   AF-A0A117LWH3-F1
#
_cell.length_a   1.000
_cell.length_b   1.000
_cell.length_c   1.000
_cell.angle_alpha   90.00
_cell.angle_beta   90.00
_cell.angle_gamma   90.00
#
_symmetry.space_group_name_H-M   'P 1'
#
loop_
_entity.id
_entity.type
_entity.pdbx_description
1 polymer ?
#
loop_
_entity_poly.entity_id
_entity_poly.type
_entity_poly.pdbx_seq_one_letter_code
_entity_poly.pdbx_strand_id
1 'polypeptide(L)'
;MGRSAGAFTDAGTFWRQRINAAPDYSVIEHDNRFRAHIARSPVFASAYQRCMVDRDALLSTYAGSDLADICEGDEVETDEGICLRITEEQIHQQFSLHPAEAKEHLAGRLRLIPGIGPATERLLIRKGCRTIYDLRHIRRFQNSAEEVLQIIEEGDFGAVAALIAGRMGRTHPDIIMASAFSPDERFCFLDIETLGVFSRPVFLIGSAELRGGRICFHQFLARDIDEELPALLAWRDSVPQDATVISYNGRSFDLPYLADRFAYYGIDHEIARDQIDLLHITRRMHRSSLPDCRLGTVEEELLGIERGSDLPGALVPEFYDIYRRTKNPGPLLPVLKHNRQDVLSLIELLRSYRERAG
;
A
#
# COMPACT_ATOMS: atom_id res chain seq x y z
N MET A 1 13.28 -37.06 9.19
CA MET A 1 12.07 -37.88 9.46
C MET A 1 11.01 -36.93 10.01
N GLY A 2 10.17 -36.29 9.20
CA GLY A 2 9.11 -36.92 8.40
C GLY A 2 7.73 -36.66 9.04
N ARG A 3 7.45 -35.43 9.49
CA ARG A 3 6.16 -34.97 10.05
C ARG A 3 6.00 -33.46 9.85
N SER A 4 5.74 -33.02 8.62
CA SER A 4 5.26 -31.64 8.37
C SER A 4 4.38 -31.55 7.12
N ALA A 5 4.67 -32.32 6.08
CA ALA A 5 3.92 -32.30 4.80
C ALA A 5 2.41 -32.63 4.90
N GLY A 6 1.97 -33.38 5.92
CA GLY A 6 0.56 -33.79 6.06
C GLY A 6 -0.37 -32.77 6.72
N ALA A 7 0.17 -31.78 7.46
CA ALA A 7 -0.65 -30.78 8.15
C ALA A 7 -1.08 -29.63 7.22
N PHE A 8 -0.24 -29.28 6.24
CA PHE A 8 -0.50 -28.20 5.29
C PHE A 8 -1.54 -28.59 4.21
N THR A 9 -1.57 -29.86 3.80
CA THR A 9 -2.56 -30.39 2.85
C THR A 9 -4.00 -30.34 3.41
N ASP A 10 -4.14 -30.50 4.72
CA ASP A 10 -5.42 -30.47 5.43
C ASP A 10 -5.93 -29.02 5.63
N ALA A 11 -5.03 -28.08 5.96
CA ALA A 11 -5.35 -26.66 6.06
C ALA A 11 -5.85 -26.06 4.72
N GLY A 12 -5.21 -26.42 3.61
CA GLY A 12 -5.67 -26.03 2.28
C GLY A 12 -7.06 -26.57 1.96
N THR A 13 -7.41 -27.79 2.42
CA THR A 13 -8.73 -28.42 2.21
C THR A 13 -9.81 -27.79 3.09
N PHE A 14 -9.44 -27.39 4.30
CA PHE A 14 -10.32 -26.68 5.24
C PHE A 14 -10.74 -25.29 4.74
N TRP A 15 -9.79 -24.49 4.22
CA TRP A 15 -10.10 -23.18 3.66
C TRP A 15 -10.91 -23.27 2.36
N ARG A 16 -10.66 -24.29 1.53
CA ARG A 16 -11.45 -24.64 0.32
C ARG A 16 -12.95 -24.76 0.61
N GLN A 17 -13.34 -25.41 1.72
CA GLN A 17 -14.76 -25.56 2.08
C GLN A 17 -15.40 -24.25 2.55
N ARG A 18 -14.64 -23.35 3.21
CA ARG A 18 -15.16 -22.07 3.69
C ARG A 18 -15.36 -21.04 2.57
N ILE A 19 -14.45 -20.93 1.61
CA ILE A 19 -14.58 -19.98 0.49
C ILE A 19 -15.81 -20.29 -0.36
N ASN A 20 -16.03 -21.57 -0.71
CA ASN A 20 -17.19 -21.98 -1.50
C ASN A 20 -18.52 -21.89 -0.73
N ALA A 21 -18.51 -22.04 0.60
CA ALA A 21 -19.73 -22.03 1.41
C ALA A 21 -20.19 -20.61 1.80
N ALA A 22 -19.27 -19.64 1.86
CA ALA A 22 -19.56 -18.24 2.14
C ALA A 22 -18.43 -17.37 1.56
N PRO A 23 -18.56 -16.86 0.32
CA PRO A 23 -17.60 -15.90 -0.21
C PRO A 23 -17.52 -14.67 0.69
N ASP A 24 -16.31 -14.11 0.84
CA ASP A 24 -16.06 -12.92 1.67
C ASP A 24 -16.61 -11.62 1.04
N TYR A 25 -17.38 -11.75 -0.06
CA TYR A 25 -17.99 -10.67 -0.83
C TYR A 25 -19.48 -10.92 -1.06
N SER A 26 -20.23 -9.84 -1.29
CA SER A 26 -21.66 -9.91 -1.62
C SER A 26 -21.90 -9.40 -3.03
N VAL A 27 -22.51 -10.23 -3.89
CA VAL A 27 -22.93 -9.79 -5.23
C VAL A 27 -24.18 -8.91 -5.10
N ILE A 28 -24.07 -7.65 -5.52
CA ILE A 28 -25.12 -6.65 -5.43
C ILE A 28 -25.95 -6.68 -6.71
N GLU A 29 -27.13 -7.27 -6.61
CA GLU A 29 -28.08 -7.32 -7.73
C GLU A 29 -28.50 -5.92 -8.21
N HIS A 30 -28.76 -5.82 -9.52
CA HIS A 30 -29.19 -4.59 -10.20
C HIS A 30 -28.22 -3.40 -10.03
N ASP A 31 -26.97 -3.68 -9.67
CA ASP A 31 -25.91 -2.71 -9.42
C ASP A 31 -26.31 -1.57 -8.46
N ASN A 32 -27.15 -1.90 -7.47
CA ASN A 32 -27.71 -0.91 -6.57
C ASN A 32 -26.64 -0.33 -5.62
N ARG A 33 -26.17 0.89 -5.92
CA ARG A 33 -25.14 1.61 -5.15
C ARG A 33 -25.51 1.78 -3.67
N PHE A 34 -26.79 1.98 -3.34
CA PHE A 34 -27.24 2.09 -1.95
C PHE A 34 -27.01 0.78 -1.17
N ARG A 35 -27.27 -0.37 -1.79
CA ARG A 35 -27.00 -1.69 -1.18
C ARG A 35 -25.51 -2.00 -1.07
N ALA A 36 -24.71 -1.53 -2.02
CA ALA A 36 -23.26 -1.68 -1.98
C ALA A 36 -22.62 -0.99 -0.75
N HIS A 37 -23.18 0.12 -0.28
CA HIS A 37 -22.67 0.82 0.93
C HIS A 37 -22.88 0.04 2.24
N ILE A 38 -23.81 -0.92 2.27
CA ILE A 38 -24.15 -1.71 3.48
C ILE A 38 -23.43 -3.05 3.50
N ALA A 39 -23.10 -3.59 2.31
CA ALA A 39 -22.46 -4.88 2.19
C ALA A 39 -20.97 -4.85 2.52
N ARG A 40 -20.47 -5.94 3.10
CA ARG A 40 -19.04 -6.18 3.28
C ARG A 40 -18.47 -6.64 1.94
N SER A 41 -17.51 -5.88 1.39
CA SER A 41 -16.87 -6.13 0.09
C SER A 41 -17.88 -6.35 -1.05
N PRO A 42 -18.65 -5.31 -1.44
CA PRO A 42 -19.66 -5.44 -2.49
C PRO A 42 -19.03 -5.65 -3.87
N VAL A 43 -19.60 -6.55 -4.66
CA VAL A 43 -19.29 -6.70 -6.08
C VAL A 43 -20.59 -6.50 -6.86
N PHE A 44 -20.63 -5.55 -7.78
CA PHE A 44 -21.82 -5.33 -8.61
C PHE A 44 -22.08 -6.54 -9.51
N ALA A 45 -23.35 -6.95 -9.68
CA ALA A 45 -23.71 -8.12 -10.46
C ALA A 45 -23.24 -8.03 -11.92
N SER A 46 -23.30 -6.84 -12.53
CA SER A 46 -22.79 -6.67 -13.89
C SER A 46 -21.26 -6.85 -13.96
N ALA A 47 -20.54 -6.35 -12.96
CA ALA A 47 -19.09 -6.51 -12.88
C ALA A 47 -18.70 -7.97 -12.64
N TYR A 48 -19.40 -8.65 -11.73
CA TYR A 48 -19.24 -10.07 -11.47
C TYR A 48 -19.43 -10.89 -12.76
N GLN A 49 -20.54 -10.69 -13.46
CA GLN A 49 -20.85 -11.46 -14.68
C GLN A 49 -19.81 -11.23 -15.78
N ARG A 50 -19.33 -9.98 -15.97
CA ARG A 50 -18.24 -9.68 -16.91
C ARG A 50 -16.96 -10.44 -16.53
N CYS A 51 -16.56 -10.39 -15.26
CA CYS A 51 -15.38 -11.10 -14.78
C CYS A 51 -15.48 -12.61 -15.00
N MET A 52 -16.66 -13.21 -14.81
CA MET A 52 -16.86 -14.65 -15.07
C MET A 52 -16.71 -14.99 -16.56
N VAL A 53 -17.25 -14.16 -17.45
CA VAL A 53 -17.09 -14.34 -18.91
C VAL A 53 -15.63 -14.19 -19.32
N ASP A 54 -14.95 -13.14 -18.82
CA ASP A 54 -13.54 -12.88 -19.10
C ASP A 54 -12.66 -14.02 -18.57
N ARG A 55 -12.97 -14.54 -17.38
CA ARG A 55 -12.29 -15.72 -16.80
C ARG A 55 -12.44 -16.94 -17.70
N ASP A 56 -13.65 -17.26 -18.15
CA ASP A 56 -13.88 -18.45 -18.98
C ASP A 56 -13.16 -18.32 -20.33
N ALA A 57 -13.11 -17.11 -20.90
CA ALA A 57 -12.32 -16.82 -22.09
C ALA A 57 -10.81 -16.98 -21.84
N LEU A 58 -10.29 -16.50 -20.70
CA LEU A 58 -8.89 -16.67 -20.30
C LEU A 58 -8.53 -18.14 -20.09
N LEU A 59 -9.39 -18.91 -19.42
CA LEU A 59 -9.20 -20.36 -19.25
C LEU A 59 -9.09 -21.08 -20.60
N SER A 60 -9.94 -20.73 -21.57
CA SER A 60 -9.88 -21.29 -22.92
C SER A 60 -8.60 -20.87 -23.67
N THR A 61 -8.25 -19.59 -23.58
CA THR A 61 -7.10 -19.00 -24.30
C THR A 61 -5.77 -19.59 -23.84
N TYR A 62 -5.61 -19.79 -22.53
CA TYR A 62 -4.36 -20.27 -21.90
C TYR A 62 -4.43 -21.77 -21.54
N ALA A 63 -5.33 -22.52 -22.18
CA ALA A 63 -5.45 -23.95 -21.96
C ALA A 63 -4.16 -24.68 -22.37
N GLY A 64 -3.50 -25.30 -21.39
CA GLY A 64 -2.25 -26.05 -21.60
C GLY A 64 -0.98 -25.20 -21.63
N SER A 65 -1.07 -23.88 -21.40
CA SER A 65 0.10 -23.02 -21.17
C SER A 65 0.63 -23.16 -19.75
N ASP A 66 1.94 -23.01 -19.57
CA ASP A 66 2.54 -22.83 -18.25
C ASP A 66 2.58 -21.33 -17.90
N LEU A 67 2.65 -21.02 -16.61
CA LEU A 67 2.86 -19.65 -16.14
C LEU A 67 4.20 -19.09 -16.63
N ALA A 68 5.24 -19.94 -16.70
CA ALA A 68 6.56 -19.56 -17.18
C ALA A 68 6.58 -19.14 -18.67
N ASP A 69 5.57 -19.56 -19.45
CA ASP A 69 5.46 -19.19 -20.86
C ASP A 69 4.90 -17.76 -21.07
N ILE A 70 4.30 -17.18 -20.03
CA ILE A 70 3.50 -15.95 -20.14
C ILE A 70 4.05 -14.83 -19.27
N CYS A 71 4.62 -15.19 -18.12
CA CYS A 71 5.20 -14.23 -17.19
C CYS A 71 6.71 -14.43 -17.14
N GLU A 72 7.46 -13.39 -17.53
CA GLU A 72 8.91 -13.35 -17.32
C GLU A 72 9.19 -13.15 -15.82
N GLY A 73 9.70 -14.19 -15.18
CA GLY A 73 10.07 -14.18 -13.77
C GLY A 73 11.17 -15.18 -13.47
N ASP A 74 11.80 -15.02 -12.31
CA ASP A 74 12.85 -15.88 -11.79
C ASP A 74 12.42 -16.58 -10.50
N GLU A 75 12.92 -17.80 -10.29
CA GLU A 75 12.72 -18.53 -9.04
C GLU A 75 13.69 -18.01 -7.99
N VAL A 76 13.15 -17.54 -6.86
CA VAL A 76 13.95 -17.09 -5.71
C VAL A 76 13.98 -18.20 -4.68
N GLU A 77 15.18 -18.73 -4.43
CA GLU A 77 15.43 -19.74 -3.41
C GLU A 77 15.69 -19.07 -2.05
N THR A 78 15.02 -19.60 -1.03
CA THR A 78 15.16 -19.21 0.38
C THR A 78 15.43 -20.47 1.20
N ASP A 79 15.79 -20.31 2.48
CA ASP A 79 15.99 -21.44 3.40
C ASP A 79 14.72 -22.31 3.59
N GLU A 80 13.56 -21.80 3.20
CA GLU A 80 12.25 -22.44 3.40
C GLU A 80 11.60 -22.92 2.08
N GLY A 81 12.31 -22.80 0.94
CA GLY A 81 11.83 -23.22 -0.37
C GLY A 81 11.91 -22.12 -1.42
N ILE A 82 11.10 -22.25 -2.47
CA ILE A 82 11.16 -21.41 -3.67
C ILE A 82 9.84 -20.66 -3.85
N CYS A 83 9.92 -19.40 -4.28
CA CYS A 83 8.78 -18.66 -4.82
C CYS A 83 9.12 -18.10 -6.22
N LEU A 84 8.09 -17.72 -6.98
CA LEU A 84 8.29 -17.00 -8.23
C LEU A 84 8.39 -15.49 -7.97
N ARG A 85 9.41 -14.84 -8.51
CA ARG A 85 9.52 -13.38 -8.56
C ARG A 85 9.34 -12.90 -10.00
N ILE A 86 8.34 -12.07 -10.23
CA ILE A 86 8.17 -11.35 -11.50
C ILE A 86 8.75 -9.95 -11.31
N THR A 87 9.60 -9.51 -12.23
CA THR A 87 10.26 -8.20 -12.14
C THR A 87 9.97 -7.37 -13.38
N GLU A 88 9.68 -6.09 -13.18
CA GLU A 88 9.53 -5.13 -14.26
C GLU A 88 10.27 -3.84 -13.92
N GLU A 89 10.89 -3.24 -14.93
CA GLU A 89 11.49 -1.92 -14.81
C GLU A 89 10.84 -0.94 -15.78
N GLN A 90 10.50 0.25 -15.29
CA GLN A 90 10.07 1.35 -16.13
C GLN A 90 10.78 2.64 -15.74
N ILE A 91 11.01 3.50 -16.75
CA ILE A 91 11.57 4.84 -16.50
C ILE A 91 10.57 5.63 -15.69
N HIS A 92 11.08 6.37 -14.70
CA HIS A 92 10.28 7.22 -13.85
C HIS A 92 10.79 8.65 -13.86
N GLN A 93 9.87 9.60 -13.83
CA GLN A 93 10.21 11.00 -13.64
C GLN A 93 10.46 11.25 -12.16
N GLN A 94 11.50 12.01 -11.82
CA GLN A 94 11.83 12.31 -10.43
C GLN A 94 10.65 12.97 -9.71
N PHE A 95 10.49 12.65 -8.42
CA PHE A 95 9.54 13.34 -7.58
C PHE A 95 9.96 14.81 -7.43
N SER A 96 9.01 15.71 -7.66
CA SER A 96 9.22 17.15 -7.48
C SER A 96 8.83 17.55 -6.06
N LEU A 97 9.79 17.52 -5.13
CA LEU A 97 9.69 18.21 -3.83
C LEU A 97 11.09 18.34 -3.22
N HIS A 98 11.59 19.57 -3.08
CA HIS A 98 12.92 19.77 -2.50
C HIS A 98 12.88 19.89 -0.97
N PRO A 99 13.91 19.38 -0.25
CA PRO A 99 13.98 19.52 1.21
C PRO A 99 13.87 20.98 1.69
N ALA A 100 14.36 21.94 0.90
CA ALA A 100 14.26 23.37 1.22
C ALA A 100 12.80 23.88 1.24
N GLU A 101 11.98 23.47 0.26
CA GLU A 101 10.56 23.81 0.19
C GLU A 101 9.79 23.18 1.36
N ALA A 102 10.11 21.92 1.68
CA ALA A 102 9.56 21.24 2.84
C ALA A 102 9.90 21.97 4.16
N LYS A 103 11.15 22.42 4.33
CA LYS A 103 11.59 23.21 5.50
C LYS A 103 10.81 24.52 5.62
N GLU A 104 10.69 25.27 4.52
CA GLU A 104 9.96 26.54 4.51
C GLU A 104 8.48 26.35 4.88
N HIS A 105 7.81 25.38 4.26
CA HIS A 105 6.41 25.07 4.55
C HIS A 105 6.20 24.69 6.02
N LEU A 106 7.03 23.79 6.55
CA LEU A 106 6.92 23.33 7.94
C LEU A 106 7.27 24.45 8.93
N ALA A 107 8.21 25.33 8.62
CA ALA A 107 8.50 26.51 9.42
C ALA A 107 7.31 27.50 9.49
N GLY A 108 6.38 27.44 8.53
CA GLY A 108 5.11 28.16 8.58
C GLY A 108 4.04 27.54 9.51
N ARG A 109 4.25 26.33 10.03
CA ARG A 109 3.25 25.59 10.81
C ARG A 109 3.36 25.85 12.31
N LEU A 110 2.79 26.97 12.77
CA LEU A 110 2.80 27.36 14.19
C LEU A 110 2.28 26.26 15.14
N ARG A 111 1.32 25.44 14.68
CA ARG A 111 0.76 24.32 15.47
C ARG A 111 1.72 23.17 15.76
N LEU A 112 2.90 23.14 15.11
CA LEU A 112 3.98 22.23 15.50
C LEU A 112 4.52 22.58 16.90
N ILE A 113 4.33 23.80 17.39
CA ILE A 113 4.81 24.18 18.72
C ILE A 113 3.84 23.71 19.82
N PRO A 114 4.35 23.03 20.87
CA PRO A 114 3.60 22.73 22.09
C PRO A 114 2.86 23.94 22.66
N GLY A 115 1.58 23.75 22.99
CA GLY A 115 0.72 24.81 23.51
C GLY A 115 0.08 25.73 22.46
N ILE A 116 0.42 25.56 21.17
CA ILE A 116 -0.26 26.26 20.06
C ILE A 116 -1.33 25.35 19.46
N GLY A 117 -2.58 25.53 19.90
CA GLY A 117 -3.76 24.97 19.24
C GLY A 117 -4.43 25.96 18.28
N PRO A 118 -5.55 25.59 17.63
CA PRO A 118 -6.20 26.43 16.62
C PRO A 118 -6.57 27.85 17.09
N ALA A 119 -7.00 28.00 18.35
CA ALA A 119 -7.34 29.31 18.91
C ALA A 119 -6.10 30.19 19.12
N THR A 120 -5.03 29.62 19.67
CA THR A 120 -3.75 30.29 19.90
C THR A 120 -3.10 30.70 18.58
N GLU A 121 -3.10 29.81 17.58
CA GLU A 121 -2.60 30.08 16.24
C GLU A 121 -3.30 31.30 15.62
N ARG A 122 -4.64 31.34 15.63
CA ARG A 122 -5.40 32.50 15.14
C ARG A 122 -5.08 33.81 15.88
N LEU A 123 -4.76 33.73 17.17
CA LEU A 123 -4.35 34.91 17.94
C LEU A 123 -2.95 35.38 17.53
N LEU A 124 -2.00 34.46 17.39
CA LEU A 124 -0.62 34.75 16.99
C LEU A 124 -0.57 35.35 15.59
N ILE A 125 -1.31 34.77 14.63
CA ILE A 125 -1.43 35.30 13.26
C ILE A 125 -1.97 36.73 13.26
N ARG A 126 -3.01 37.03 14.05
CA ARG A 126 -3.54 38.40 14.19
C ARG A 126 -2.54 39.39 14.78
N LYS A 127 -1.57 38.90 15.57
CA LYS A 127 -0.48 39.70 16.14
C LYS A 127 0.75 39.79 15.21
N GLY A 128 0.66 39.25 13.99
CA GLY A 128 1.73 39.32 12.99
C GLY A 128 2.72 38.15 13.01
N CYS A 129 2.55 37.16 13.89
CA CYS A 129 3.36 35.95 13.87
C CYS A 129 2.92 35.05 12.71
N ARG A 130 3.82 34.80 11.76
CA ARG A 130 3.57 34.04 10.54
C ARG A 130 4.31 32.71 10.53
N THR A 131 5.47 32.65 11.17
CA THR A 131 6.36 31.49 11.15
C THR A 131 6.83 31.12 12.56
N ILE A 132 7.39 29.92 12.68
CA ILE A 132 8.03 29.46 13.91
C ILE A 132 9.25 30.33 14.26
N TYR A 133 9.92 30.93 13.26
CA TYR A 133 10.99 31.90 13.52
C TYR A 133 10.53 33.07 14.37
N ASP A 134 9.32 33.59 14.14
CA ASP A 134 8.76 34.70 14.93
C ASP A 134 8.55 34.30 16.41
N LEU A 135 8.27 33.01 16.66
CA LEU A 135 8.02 32.49 18.00
C LEU A 135 9.28 32.47 18.88
N ARG A 136 10.48 32.53 18.28
CA ARG A 136 11.76 32.67 19.01
C ARG A 136 11.83 33.96 19.83
N HIS A 137 11.09 34.99 19.42
CA HIS A 137 11.03 36.27 20.13
C HIS A 137 9.93 36.31 21.20
N ILE A 138 9.14 35.25 21.35
CA ILE A 138 8.08 35.16 22.35
C ILE A 138 8.57 34.25 23.48
N ARG A 139 8.89 34.83 24.64
CA ARG A 139 9.44 34.13 25.83
C ARG A 139 8.73 32.81 26.16
N ARG A 140 7.40 32.73 25.97
CA ARG A 140 6.62 31.52 26.23
C ARG A 140 6.96 30.35 25.29
N PHE A 141 7.30 30.64 24.03
CA PHE A 141 7.46 29.63 22.98
C PHE A 141 8.92 29.48 22.51
N GLN A 142 9.82 30.35 22.95
CA GLN A 142 11.21 30.41 22.48
C GLN A 142 11.91 29.05 22.44
N ASN A 143 11.99 28.35 23.58
CA ASN A 143 12.71 27.07 23.65
C ASN A 143 12.10 26.01 22.72
N SER A 144 10.76 25.91 22.70
CA SER A 144 10.08 24.95 21.83
C SER A 144 10.19 25.32 20.36
N ALA A 145 10.26 26.61 20.03
CA ALA A 145 10.47 27.06 18.66
C ALA A 145 11.88 26.72 18.18
N GLU A 146 12.90 26.87 19.03
CA GLU A 146 14.28 26.47 18.73
C GLU A 146 14.40 24.96 18.53
N GLU A 147 13.82 24.16 19.43
CA GLU A 147 13.80 22.70 19.33
C GLU A 147 13.11 22.22 18.04
N VAL A 148 11.94 22.76 17.71
CA VAL A 148 11.21 22.38 16.49
C VAL A 148 11.94 22.80 15.23
N LEU A 149 12.52 24.01 15.20
CA LEU A 149 13.32 24.45 14.05
C LEU A 149 14.58 23.59 13.88
N GLN A 150 15.21 23.15 14.96
CA GLN A 150 16.33 22.24 14.89
C GLN A 150 15.93 20.90 14.26
N ILE A 151 14.81 20.31 14.68
CA ILE A 151 14.29 19.05 14.09
C ILE A 151 14.01 19.22 12.59
N ILE A 152 13.40 20.34 12.19
CA ILE A 152 13.12 20.63 10.77
C ILE A 152 14.43 20.84 9.98
N GLU A 153 15.43 21.49 10.58
CA GLU A 153 16.69 21.79 9.92
C GLU A 153 17.58 20.54 9.75
N GLU A 154 17.62 19.67 10.75
CA GLU A 154 18.29 18.36 10.69
C GLU A 154 17.71 17.50 9.55
N GLY A 155 16.41 17.64 9.27
CA GLY A 155 15.78 17.03 8.11
C GLY A 155 15.83 15.51 8.16
N ASP A 156 15.59 14.92 9.34
CA ASP A 156 15.35 13.48 9.50
C ASP A 156 13.85 13.20 9.35
N PHE A 157 13.47 12.34 8.40
CA PHE A 157 12.08 12.03 8.13
C PHE A 157 11.34 11.51 9.38
N GLY A 158 11.93 10.55 10.10
CA GLY A 158 11.31 9.94 11.27
C GLY A 158 11.04 10.96 12.38
N ALA A 159 12.01 11.83 12.68
CA ALA A 159 11.87 12.89 13.68
C ALA A 159 10.80 13.92 13.30
N VAL A 160 10.80 14.39 12.04
CA VAL A 160 9.80 15.35 11.56
C VAL A 160 8.41 14.71 11.51
N ALA A 161 8.29 13.47 11.04
CA ALA A 161 7.03 12.73 11.01
C ALA A 161 6.47 12.49 12.42
N ALA A 162 7.33 12.16 13.39
CA ALA A 162 6.94 12.01 14.80
C ALA A 162 6.45 13.33 15.40
N LEU A 163 7.12 14.44 15.09
CA LEU A 163 6.68 15.78 15.50
C LEU A 163 5.29 16.10 14.94
N ILE A 164 5.08 15.94 13.63
CA ILE A 164 3.77 16.16 12.99
C ILE A 164 2.71 15.25 13.61
N ALA A 165 3.03 13.96 13.80
CA ALA A 165 2.13 12.99 14.39
C ALA A 165 1.69 13.38 15.81
N GLY A 166 2.63 13.80 16.65
CA GLY A 166 2.35 14.19 18.04
C GLY A 166 1.58 15.51 18.18
N ARG A 167 1.67 16.40 17.19
CA ARG A 167 1.07 17.75 17.26
C ARG A 167 -0.20 17.92 16.43
N MET A 168 -0.26 17.26 15.28
CA MET A 168 -1.29 17.43 14.25
C MET A 168 -1.97 16.10 13.85
N GLY A 169 -1.47 14.98 14.38
CA GLY A 169 -2.00 13.63 14.21
C GLY A 169 -1.25 12.84 13.13
N ARG A 170 -1.16 11.51 13.33
CA ARG A 170 -0.41 10.54 12.49
C ARG A 170 -0.80 10.44 11.02
N THR A 171 -1.85 11.15 10.61
CA THR A 171 -2.42 11.13 9.26
C THR A 171 -2.51 12.53 8.66
N HIS A 172 -1.81 13.50 9.25
CA HIS A 172 -1.80 14.86 8.75
C HIS A 172 -1.13 14.95 7.37
N PRO A 173 -1.68 15.73 6.41
CA PRO A 173 -1.10 15.84 5.08
C PRO A 173 0.35 16.32 5.03
N ASP A 174 0.80 17.10 6.02
CA ASP A 174 2.21 17.54 6.11
C ASP A 174 3.21 16.37 6.28
N ILE A 175 2.76 15.12 6.51
CA ILE A 175 3.62 13.93 6.38
C ILE A 175 4.17 13.80 4.95
N ILE A 176 3.42 14.24 3.93
CA ILE A 176 3.92 14.33 2.55
C ILE A 176 5.11 15.30 2.47
N MET A 177 5.05 16.43 3.18
CA MET A 177 6.18 17.37 3.25
C MET A 177 7.37 16.77 3.97
N ALA A 178 7.13 16.08 5.09
CA ALA A 178 8.18 15.37 5.79
C ALA A 178 8.87 14.32 4.90
N SER A 179 8.14 13.70 3.97
CA SER A 179 8.73 12.69 3.07
C SER A 179 9.89 13.24 2.22
N ALA A 180 9.98 14.55 1.98
CA ALA A 180 11.12 15.18 1.30
C ALA A 180 12.46 14.99 2.01
N PHE A 181 12.42 14.62 3.30
CA PHE A 181 13.59 14.35 4.13
C PHE A 181 14.04 12.89 4.08
N SER A 182 13.38 12.05 3.30
CA SER A 182 13.83 10.71 2.97
C SER A 182 14.26 10.67 1.50
N PRO A 183 15.43 10.09 1.17
CA PRO A 183 15.75 9.76 -0.21
C PRO A 183 14.65 8.92 -0.85
N ASP A 184 14.36 9.18 -2.11
CA ASP A 184 13.32 8.47 -2.85
C ASP A 184 13.64 6.98 -2.97
N GLU A 185 14.93 6.63 -3.00
CA GLU A 185 15.44 5.25 -3.05
C GLU A 185 15.15 4.44 -1.78
N ARG A 186 14.70 5.09 -0.69
CA ARG A 186 14.24 4.39 0.52
C ARG A 186 12.74 4.09 0.51
N PHE A 187 12.00 4.51 -0.51
CA PHE A 187 10.58 4.19 -0.58
C PHE A 187 10.35 2.80 -1.11
N CYS A 188 9.61 2.02 -0.31
CA CYS A 188 9.05 0.73 -0.71
C CYS A 188 7.53 0.88 -0.81
N PHE A 189 7.00 0.92 -2.02
CA PHE A 189 5.55 0.90 -2.24
C PHE A 189 5.06 -0.54 -2.13
N LEU A 190 3.96 -0.77 -1.43
CA LEU A 190 3.52 -2.12 -1.05
C LEU A 190 2.00 -2.29 -1.21
N ASP A 191 1.62 -3.43 -1.78
CA ASP A 191 0.26 -3.96 -1.81
C ASP A 191 0.32 -5.51 -1.76
N ILE A 192 -0.58 -6.14 -1.00
CA ILE A 192 -0.63 -7.61 -0.86
C ILE A 192 -1.96 -8.19 -1.30
N GLU A 193 -1.92 -9.38 -1.90
CA GLU A 193 -3.11 -10.20 -2.13
C GLU A 193 -3.13 -11.42 -1.21
N THR A 194 -4.31 -11.66 -0.65
CA THR A 194 -4.54 -12.72 0.32
C THR A 194 -5.66 -13.62 -0.15
N LEU A 195 -5.68 -14.87 0.31
CA LEU A 195 -6.80 -15.79 0.02
C LEU A 195 -8.12 -15.39 0.72
N GLY A 196 -8.22 -14.18 1.28
CA GLY A 196 -9.38 -13.60 1.95
C GLY A 196 -9.05 -13.05 3.34
N VAL A 197 -10.08 -12.71 4.11
CA VAL A 197 -9.90 -12.04 5.40
C VAL A 197 -9.48 -13.01 6.51
N PHE A 198 -8.59 -12.54 7.40
CA PHE A 198 -8.10 -13.20 8.64
C PHE A 198 -7.21 -14.44 8.46
N SER A 199 -5.90 -14.27 8.70
CA SER A 199 -4.89 -15.35 8.84
C SER A 199 -4.87 -16.37 7.70
N ARG A 200 -5.30 -15.95 6.51
CA ARG A 200 -5.16 -16.74 5.29
C ARG A 200 -3.78 -16.49 4.68
N PRO A 201 -3.29 -17.40 3.81
CA PRO A 201 -2.04 -17.18 3.14
C PRO A 201 -2.03 -15.88 2.33
N VAL A 202 -0.93 -15.14 2.44
CA VAL A 202 -0.54 -14.14 1.44
C VAL A 202 0.02 -14.91 0.26
N PHE A 203 -0.53 -14.69 -0.93
CA PHE A 203 -0.07 -15.40 -2.12
C PHE A 203 0.61 -14.50 -3.14
N LEU A 204 0.48 -13.18 -3.00
CA LEU A 204 1.14 -12.21 -3.85
C LEU A 204 1.54 -11.01 -3.01
N ILE A 205 2.81 -10.62 -3.13
CA ILE A 205 3.33 -9.38 -2.55
C ILE A 205 3.85 -8.53 -3.69
N GLY A 206 3.12 -7.46 -4.00
CA GLY A 206 3.56 -6.45 -4.96
C GLY A 206 4.36 -5.40 -4.23
N SER A 207 5.58 -5.13 -4.72
CA SER A 207 6.43 -4.09 -4.17
C SER A 207 7.16 -3.31 -5.25
N ALA A 208 7.39 -2.02 -5.02
CA ALA A 208 8.19 -1.21 -5.91
C ALA A 208 9.18 -0.35 -5.15
N GLU A 209 10.36 -0.19 -5.72
CA GLU A 209 11.40 0.71 -5.25
C GLU A 209 11.79 1.70 -6.36
N LEU A 210 12.33 2.85 -5.96
CA LEU A 210 12.85 3.84 -6.89
C LEU A 210 14.38 3.70 -6.92
N ARG A 211 14.96 3.45 -8.09
CA ARG A 211 16.42 3.32 -8.23
C ARG A 211 16.91 3.99 -9.50
N GLY A 212 17.76 5.01 -9.36
CA GLY A 212 18.43 5.64 -10.51
C GLY A 212 17.47 6.19 -11.58
N GLY A 213 16.34 6.78 -11.16
CA GLY A 213 15.31 7.28 -12.08
C GLY A 213 14.43 6.20 -12.73
N ARG A 214 14.41 5.00 -12.14
CA ARG A 214 13.55 3.89 -12.56
C ARG A 214 12.67 3.45 -11.41
N ILE A 215 11.50 2.94 -11.74
CA ILE A 215 10.70 2.10 -10.85
C ILE A 215 11.13 0.66 -11.10
N CYS A 216 11.63 0.01 -10.05
CA CYS A 216 11.90 -1.42 -10.02
C CYS A 216 10.73 -2.08 -9.29
N PHE A 217 9.85 -2.75 -10.03
CA PHE A 217 8.67 -3.41 -9.50
C PHE A 217 8.93 -4.92 -9.39
N HIS A 218 8.53 -5.51 -8.28
CA HIS A 218 8.65 -6.93 -7.97
C HIS A 218 7.32 -7.48 -7.48
N GLN A 219 6.93 -8.64 -8.01
CA GLN A 219 5.83 -9.45 -7.48
C GLN A 219 6.36 -10.78 -6.99
N PHE A 220 6.26 -11.02 -5.69
CA PHE A 220 6.60 -12.31 -5.07
C PHE A 220 5.33 -13.14 -5.01
N LEU A 221 5.22 -14.12 -5.91
CA LEU A 221 4.07 -14.98 -6.08
C LEU A 221 4.33 -16.36 -5.46
N ALA A 222 3.40 -16.78 -4.60
CA ALA A 222 3.27 -18.16 -4.17
C ALA A 222 2.36 -18.90 -5.16
N ARG A 223 2.93 -19.80 -5.98
CA ARG A 223 2.20 -20.60 -6.99
C ARG A 223 1.32 -21.68 -6.36
N ASP A 224 1.64 -22.03 -5.13
CA ASP A 224 0.82 -22.84 -4.23
C ASP A 224 1.02 -22.36 -2.78
N ILE A 225 0.19 -22.84 -1.85
CA ILE A 225 0.10 -22.30 -0.48
C ILE A 225 1.40 -22.52 0.31
N ASP A 226 2.14 -23.59 0.01
CA ASP A 226 3.43 -23.91 0.63
C ASP A 226 4.57 -22.97 0.20
N GLU A 227 4.39 -22.19 -0.87
CA GLU A 227 5.35 -21.18 -1.31
C GLU A 227 5.16 -19.81 -0.61
N GLU A 228 4.19 -19.66 0.31
CA GLU A 228 3.97 -18.40 1.03
C GLU A 228 5.20 -17.98 1.85
N LEU A 229 5.79 -18.89 2.65
CA LEU A 229 6.92 -18.54 3.50
C LEU A 229 8.15 -18.13 2.65
N PRO A 230 8.54 -18.86 1.60
CA PRO A 230 9.52 -18.38 0.63
C PRO A 230 9.20 -17.00 0.06
N ALA A 231 7.95 -16.73 -0.33
CA ALA A 231 7.56 -15.42 -0.87
C ALA A 231 7.71 -14.28 0.15
N LEU A 232 7.30 -14.52 1.41
CA LEU A 232 7.46 -13.57 2.51
C LEU A 232 8.95 -13.26 2.79
N LEU A 233 9.80 -14.30 2.83
CA LEU A 233 11.24 -14.17 3.07
C LEU A 233 11.93 -13.46 1.90
N ALA A 234 11.61 -13.84 0.67
CA ALA A 234 12.16 -13.22 -0.53
C ALA A 234 11.82 -11.72 -0.60
N TRP A 235 10.58 -11.35 -0.28
CA TRP A 235 10.19 -9.95 -0.18
C TRP A 235 10.95 -9.24 0.94
N ARG A 236 10.96 -9.80 2.16
CA ARG A 236 11.68 -9.24 3.31
C ARG A 236 13.13 -8.93 2.98
N ASP A 237 13.82 -9.86 2.34
CA ASP A 237 15.24 -9.76 2.03
C ASP A 237 15.52 -8.83 0.84
N SER A 238 14.49 -8.49 0.06
CA SER A 238 14.58 -7.52 -1.02
C SER A 238 14.49 -6.07 -0.52
N VAL A 239 13.79 -5.82 0.59
CA VAL A 239 13.50 -4.47 1.11
C VAL A 239 14.57 -4.02 2.11
N PRO A 240 15.15 -2.82 1.98
CA PRO A 240 16.08 -2.26 2.97
C PRO A 240 15.45 -2.12 4.36
N GLN A 241 16.21 -2.41 5.42
CA GLN A 241 15.72 -2.30 6.81
C GLN A 241 15.32 -0.86 7.21
N ASP A 242 15.92 0.15 6.59
CA ASP A 242 15.62 1.56 6.80
C ASP A 242 14.62 2.12 5.76
N ALA A 243 13.92 1.25 5.03
CA ALA A 243 12.90 1.66 4.08
C ALA A 243 11.70 2.32 4.78
N THR A 244 11.13 3.32 4.09
CA THR A 244 9.82 3.86 4.41
C THR A 244 8.78 3.16 3.56
N VAL A 245 7.91 2.38 4.20
CA VAL A 245 6.85 1.67 3.47
C VAL A 245 5.70 2.61 3.16
N ILE A 246 5.30 2.64 1.89
CA ILE A 246 4.19 3.45 1.38
C ILE A 246 3.09 2.51 0.91
N SER A 247 1.89 2.68 1.44
CA SER A 247 0.74 1.80 1.17
C SER A 247 -0.55 2.59 1.11
N TYR A 248 -1.63 1.96 0.65
CA TYR A 248 -2.98 2.52 0.69
C TYR A 248 -3.83 1.71 1.66
N ASN A 249 -4.09 2.24 2.86
CA ASN A 249 -4.71 1.52 3.98
C ASN A 249 -3.81 0.45 4.65
N GLY A 250 -2.53 0.35 4.29
CA GLY A 250 -1.66 -0.70 4.79
C GLY A 250 -1.29 -0.58 6.27
N ARG A 251 -1.46 0.59 6.89
CA ARG A 251 -1.36 0.71 8.36
C ARG A 251 -2.43 -0.11 9.07
N SER A 252 -3.60 -0.25 8.45
CA SER A 252 -4.76 -0.94 9.01
C SER A 252 -4.95 -2.35 8.46
N PHE A 253 -4.20 -2.73 7.41
CA PHE A 253 -4.36 -4.00 6.71
C PHE A 253 -3.01 -4.66 6.42
N ASP A 254 -2.30 -4.25 5.36
CA ASP A 254 -1.13 -4.95 4.82
C ASP A 254 -0.04 -5.22 5.86
N LEU A 255 0.39 -4.18 6.58
CA LEU A 255 1.48 -4.29 7.55
C LEU A 255 1.11 -5.15 8.77
N PRO A 256 -0.04 -4.94 9.46
CA PRO A 256 -0.48 -5.88 10.49
C PRO A 256 -0.64 -7.31 9.97
N TYR A 257 -1.14 -7.50 8.73
CA TYR A 257 -1.36 -8.83 8.17
C TYR A 257 -0.05 -9.56 7.93
N LEU A 258 0.93 -8.90 7.30
CA LEU A 258 2.27 -9.45 7.11
C LEU A 258 2.93 -9.78 8.46
N ALA A 259 2.80 -8.91 9.46
CA ALA A 259 3.35 -9.16 10.80
C ALA A 259 2.72 -10.41 11.44
N ASP A 260 1.40 -10.56 11.33
CA ASP A 260 0.69 -11.76 11.78
C ASP A 260 1.13 -13.02 11.01
N ARG A 261 1.47 -12.91 9.72
CA ARG A 261 1.99 -14.03 8.92
C ARG A 261 3.42 -14.41 9.32
N PHE A 262 4.32 -13.44 9.52
CA PHE A 262 5.66 -13.73 10.05
C PHE A 262 5.57 -14.38 11.44
N ALA A 263 4.73 -13.85 12.32
CA ALA A 263 4.50 -14.43 13.64
C ALA A 263 3.91 -15.85 13.57
N TYR A 264 3.02 -16.15 12.61
CA TYR A 264 2.50 -17.50 12.35
C TYR A 264 3.63 -18.49 12.03
N TYR A 265 4.66 -18.05 11.30
CA TYR A 265 5.84 -18.85 11.00
C TYR A 265 6.93 -18.79 12.09
N GLY A 266 6.66 -18.13 13.23
CA GLY A 266 7.60 -18.01 14.34
C GLY A 266 8.78 -17.08 14.06
N ILE A 267 8.63 -16.18 13.09
CA ILE A 267 9.65 -15.21 12.68
C ILE A 267 9.30 -13.87 13.31
N ASP A 268 10.23 -13.35 14.12
CA ASP A 268 10.15 -11.98 14.60
C ASP A 268 10.62 -11.03 13.49
N HIS A 269 9.74 -10.16 13.03
CA HIS A 269 10.04 -9.25 11.94
C HIS A 269 9.34 -7.91 12.12
N GLU A 270 10.15 -6.86 12.29
CA GLU A 270 9.71 -5.48 12.14
C GLU A 270 9.75 -5.11 10.66
N ILE A 271 8.57 -5.03 10.04
CA ILE A 271 8.41 -4.82 8.59
C ILE A 271 9.01 -3.49 8.12
N ALA A 272 8.80 -2.42 8.89
CA ALA A 272 9.32 -1.12 8.54
C ALA A 272 9.41 -0.22 9.76
N ARG A 273 10.48 0.57 9.82
CA ARG A 273 10.64 1.62 10.83
C ARG A 273 9.63 2.75 10.61
N ASP A 274 9.50 3.19 9.35
CA ASP A 274 8.67 4.32 8.98
C ASP A 274 7.61 3.95 7.94
N GLN A 275 6.48 4.65 7.96
CA GLN A 275 5.33 4.33 7.10
C GLN A 275 4.50 5.55 6.71
N ILE A 276 4.13 5.61 5.43
CA ILE A 276 3.19 6.58 4.87
C ILE A 276 1.96 5.84 4.37
N ASP A 277 0.82 6.03 5.05
CA ASP A 277 -0.46 5.48 4.60
C ASP A 277 -1.24 6.56 3.85
N LEU A 278 -1.32 6.41 2.53
CA LEU A 278 -1.90 7.40 1.63
C LEU A 278 -3.41 7.53 1.81
N LEU A 279 -4.15 6.46 2.16
CA LEU A 279 -5.61 6.51 2.30
C LEU A 279 -6.05 7.57 3.31
N HIS A 280 -5.37 7.64 4.45
CA HIS A 280 -5.78 8.57 5.50
C HIS A 280 -5.46 10.02 5.14
N ILE A 281 -4.36 10.25 4.41
CA ILE A 281 -3.97 11.56 3.87
C ILE A 281 -4.99 11.97 2.81
N THR A 282 -5.29 11.09 1.85
CA THR A 282 -6.31 11.29 0.81
C THR A 282 -7.67 11.64 1.41
N ARG A 283 -8.12 10.92 2.44
CA ARG A 283 -9.38 11.23 3.14
C ARG A 283 -9.36 12.62 3.79
N ARG A 284 -8.23 13.09 4.31
CA ARG A 284 -8.14 14.44 4.89
C ARG A 284 -8.17 15.53 3.82
N MET A 285 -7.58 15.26 2.66
CA MET A 285 -7.47 16.24 1.57
C MET A 285 -8.73 16.29 0.69
N HIS A 286 -9.39 15.14 0.46
CA HIS A 286 -10.33 14.99 -0.66
C HIS A 286 -11.69 14.39 -0.29
N ARG A 287 -11.97 14.06 0.98
CA ARG A 287 -13.25 13.42 1.37
C ARG A 287 -14.50 14.25 1.00
N SER A 288 -14.37 15.58 0.93
CA SER A 288 -15.48 16.45 0.52
C SER A 288 -15.62 16.60 -0.99
N SER A 289 -14.61 16.20 -1.77
CA SER A 289 -14.58 16.37 -3.23
C SER A 289 -14.72 15.07 -4.00
N LEU A 290 -14.46 13.91 -3.38
CA LEU A 290 -14.56 12.59 -4.02
C LEU A 290 -15.81 11.83 -3.57
N PRO A 291 -16.40 10.98 -4.44
CA PRO A 291 -17.55 10.15 -4.08
C PRO A 291 -17.20 9.12 -2.99
N ASP A 292 -16.00 8.53 -3.08
CA ASP A 292 -15.35 7.82 -1.98
C ASP A 292 -13.82 7.93 -2.11
N CYS A 293 -13.06 7.38 -1.15
CA CYS A 293 -11.60 7.37 -1.20
C CYS A 293 -11.06 5.95 -1.37
N ARG A 294 -11.68 5.11 -2.20
CA ARG A 294 -11.05 3.86 -2.65
C ARG A 294 -10.00 4.19 -3.71
N LEU A 295 -8.97 3.35 -3.85
CA LEU A 295 -7.87 3.60 -4.77
C LEU A 295 -8.37 3.77 -6.22
N GLY A 296 -9.27 2.88 -6.67
CA GLY A 296 -9.97 2.99 -7.96
C GLY A 296 -10.58 4.37 -8.25
N THR A 297 -11.26 4.96 -7.27
CA THR A 297 -11.85 6.31 -7.42
C THR A 297 -10.78 7.39 -7.41
N VAL A 298 -9.73 7.23 -6.59
CA VAL A 298 -8.63 8.20 -6.52
C VAL A 298 -7.84 8.23 -7.83
N GLU A 299 -7.64 7.07 -8.46
CA GLU A 299 -7.01 6.95 -9.77
C GLU A 299 -7.79 7.68 -10.86
N GLU A 300 -9.10 7.41 -10.97
CA GLU A 300 -9.96 8.04 -11.96
C GLU A 300 -10.02 9.56 -11.74
N GLU A 301 -10.31 9.99 -10.52
CA GLU A 301 -10.64 11.40 -10.23
C GLU A 301 -9.41 12.29 -10.00
N LEU A 302 -8.30 11.75 -9.47
CA LEU A 302 -7.10 12.55 -9.15
C LEU A 302 -5.93 12.31 -10.10
N LEU A 303 -5.81 11.11 -10.68
CA LEU A 303 -4.68 10.73 -11.53
C LEU A 303 -5.06 10.60 -13.01
N GLY A 304 -6.36 10.59 -13.35
CA GLY A 304 -6.84 10.36 -14.71
C GLY A 304 -6.54 8.95 -15.23
N ILE A 305 -6.36 7.98 -14.31
CA ILE A 305 -6.10 6.58 -14.65
C ILE A 305 -7.45 5.86 -14.78
N GLU A 306 -7.79 5.46 -16.01
CA GLU A 306 -8.99 4.68 -16.28
C GLU A 306 -8.70 3.18 -16.14
N ARG A 307 -9.20 2.58 -15.06
CA ARG A 307 -9.25 1.12 -14.91
C ARG A 307 -10.37 0.58 -15.80
N GLY A 308 -10.04 0.02 -16.96
CA GLY A 308 -11.00 -0.61 -17.89
C GLY A 308 -11.75 -1.82 -17.29
N SER A 309 -11.62 -3.01 -17.88
CA SER A 309 -12.13 -4.25 -17.28
C SER A 309 -11.19 -4.74 -16.16
N ASP A 310 -11.13 -4.01 -15.04
CA ASP A 310 -10.34 -4.42 -13.87
C ASP A 310 -11.06 -5.50 -13.05
N LEU A 311 -10.28 -6.38 -12.44
CA LEU A 311 -10.78 -7.41 -11.53
C LEU A 311 -11.12 -6.73 -10.19
N PRO A 312 -12.38 -6.78 -9.72
CA PRO A 312 -12.69 -6.31 -8.38
C PRO A 312 -11.85 -7.08 -7.35
N GLY A 313 -11.15 -6.39 -6.45
CA GLY A 313 -10.30 -7.02 -5.43
C GLY A 313 -10.99 -8.12 -4.60
N ALA A 314 -12.32 -8.03 -4.44
CA ALA A 314 -13.10 -9.08 -3.78
C ALA A 314 -13.10 -10.44 -4.52
N LEU A 315 -12.86 -10.45 -5.83
CA LEU A 315 -12.79 -11.65 -6.68
C LEU A 315 -11.37 -12.19 -6.83
N VAL A 316 -10.34 -11.44 -6.41
CA VAL A 316 -8.94 -11.87 -6.49
C VAL A 316 -8.69 -13.24 -5.85
N PRO A 317 -9.20 -13.55 -4.64
CA PRO A 317 -9.01 -14.88 -4.04
C PRO A 317 -9.62 -16.02 -4.88
N GLU A 318 -10.75 -15.77 -5.53
CA GLU A 318 -11.44 -16.76 -6.37
C GLU A 318 -10.63 -17.06 -7.63
N PHE A 319 -10.11 -16.03 -8.29
CA PHE A 319 -9.30 -16.17 -9.49
C PHE A 319 -8.00 -16.94 -9.22
N TYR A 320 -7.31 -16.61 -8.12
CA TYR A 320 -6.13 -17.35 -7.68
C TYR A 320 -6.46 -18.81 -7.34
N ASP A 321 -7.59 -19.08 -6.68
CA ASP A 321 -7.99 -20.46 -6.36
C ASP A 321 -8.26 -21.29 -7.62
N ILE A 322 -8.82 -20.69 -8.67
CA ILE A 322 -9.02 -21.33 -9.97
C ILE A 322 -7.68 -21.63 -10.64
N TYR A 323 -6.73 -20.68 -10.63
CA TYR A 323 -5.36 -20.93 -11.08
C TYR A 323 -4.76 -22.13 -10.32
N ARG A 324 -4.82 -22.14 -8.99
CA ARG A 324 -4.21 -23.22 -8.18
C ARG A 324 -4.80 -24.60 -8.49
N ARG A 325 -6.11 -24.69 -8.75
CA ARG A 325 -6.82 -25.95 -9.06
C ARG A 325 -6.53 -26.45 -10.47
N THR A 326 -6.52 -25.55 -11.44
CA THR A 326 -6.42 -25.91 -12.86
C THR A 326 -4.99 -25.90 -13.36
N LYS A 327 -4.10 -25.22 -12.62
CA LYS A 327 -2.76 -24.77 -13.03
C LYS A 327 -2.76 -23.99 -14.36
N ASN A 328 -3.92 -23.50 -14.79
CA ASN A 328 -4.08 -22.65 -15.95
C ASN A 328 -3.77 -21.20 -15.54
N PRO A 329 -2.77 -20.54 -16.15
CA PRO A 329 -2.32 -19.21 -15.76
C PRO A 329 -3.31 -18.09 -16.10
N GLY A 330 -4.30 -18.33 -16.98
CA GLY A 330 -5.26 -17.32 -17.45
C GLY A 330 -5.93 -16.52 -16.32
N PRO A 331 -6.59 -17.16 -15.34
CA PRO A 331 -7.17 -16.48 -14.18
C PRO A 331 -6.17 -15.72 -13.30
N LEU A 332 -4.88 -16.05 -13.33
CA LEU A 332 -3.87 -15.36 -12.51
C LEU A 332 -3.45 -14.01 -13.13
N LEU A 333 -3.46 -13.88 -14.46
CA LEU A 333 -3.06 -12.67 -15.16
C LEU A 333 -3.78 -11.39 -14.69
N PRO A 334 -5.13 -11.35 -14.57
CA PRO A 334 -5.80 -10.16 -14.05
C PRO A 334 -5.46 -9.85 -12.59
N VAL A 335 -5.13 -10.87 -11.78
CA VAL A 335 -4.68 -10.66 -10.38
C VAL A 335 -3.31 -9.99 -10.35
N LEU A 336 -2.35 -10.49 -11.14
CA LEU A 336 -1.02 -9.89 -11.25
C LEU A 336 -1.11 -8.44 -11.76
N LYS A 337 -1.95 -8.20 -12.75
CA LYS A 337 -2.20 -6.86 -13.30
C LYS A 337 -2.82 -5.91 -12.27
N HIS A 338 -3.78 -6.39 -11.48
CA HIS A 338 -4.44 -5.60 -10.44
C HIS A 338 -3.44 -5.15 -9.38
N ASN A 339 -2.75 -6.08 -8.74
CA ASN A 339 -1.75 -5.80 -7.72
C ASN A 339 -0.63 -4.88 -8.24
N ARG A 340 -0.17 -5.09 -9.48
CA ARG A 340 0.78 -4.18 -10.14
C ARG A 340 0.23 -2.76 -10.28
N GLN A 341 -0.99 -2.62 -10.76
CA GLN A 341 -1.62 -1.30 -10.92
C GLN A 341 -1.76 -0.60 -9.57
N ASP A 342 -2.19 -1.32 -8.53
CA ASP A 342 -2.35 -0.78 -7.18
C ASP A 342 -1.03 -0.20 -6.66
N VAL A 343 0.08 -0.96 -6.75
CA VAL A 343 1.42 -0.48 -6.34
C VAL A 343 1.87 0.73 -7.15
N LEU A 344 1.75 0.70 -8.48
CA LEU A 344 2.16 1.82 -9.33
C LEU A 344 1.34 3.08 -9.06
N SER A 345 0.07 2.93 -8.75
CA SER A 345 -0.80 4.06 -8.38
C SER A 345 -0.39 4.71 -7.07
N LEU A 346 0.25 3.99 -6.15
CA LEU A 346 0.83 4.61 -4.94
C LEU A 346 1.96 5.58 -5.28
N ILE A 347 2.79 5.21 -6.26
CA ILE A 347 3.92 6.02 -6.74
C ILE A 347 3.39 7.32 -7.35
N GLU A 348 2.43 7.20 -8.28
CA GLU A 348 1.81 8.35 -8.93
C GLU A 348 1.03 9.24 -7.96
N LEU A 349 0.36 8.65 -6.97
CA LEU A 349 -0.35 9.40 -5.95
C LEU A 349 0.58 10.18 -5.03
N LEU A 350 1.67 9.55 -4.56
CA LEU A 350 2.69 10.26 -3.77
C LEU A 350 3.31 11.39 -4.59
N ARG A 351 3.67 11.13 -5.86
CA ARG A 351 4.19 12.13 -6.78
C ARG A 351 3.24 13.32 -6.91
N SER A 352 1.96 13.07 -7.18
CA SER A 352 0.94 14.12 -7.30
C SER A 352 0.79 14.93 -6.02
N TYR A 353 0.88 14.29 -4.84
CA TYR A 353 0.82 15.01 -3.57
C TYR A 353 2.06 15.85 -3.30
N ARG A 354 3.25 15.38 -3.68
CA ARG A 354 4.49 16.16 -3.59
C ARG A 354 4.48 17.38 -4.52
N GLU A 355 4.07 17.19 -5.77
CA GLU A 355 3.96 18.25 -6.78
C GLU A 355 2.95 19.36 -6.43
N ARG A 356 1.89 19.02 -5.67
CA ARG A 356 0.91 20.01 -5.20
C ARG A 356 1.33 20.72 -3.91
N ALA A 357 2.35 20.20 -3.22
CA ALA A 357 2.74 20.66 -1.91
C ALA A 357 4.00 21.54 -1.94
N GLY A 358 4.88 21.34 -2.93
CA GLY A 358 5.83 22.37 -3.39
C GLY A 358 5.10 23.44 -4.18
#